data_AF-A0A6A3HZ63-F1
#
_entry.id   AF-A0A6A3HZ63-F1
#
_cell.length_a   1.000
_cell.length_b   1.000
_cell.length_c   1.000
_cell.angle_alpha   90.00
_cell.angle_beta   90.00
_cell.angle_gamma   90.00
#
_symmetry.space_group_name_H-M   'P 1'
#
loop_
_entity.id
_entity.type
_entity.pdbx_description
1 polymer ?
#
loop_
_entity_poly.entity_id
_entity_poly.type
_entity_poly.pdbx_seq_one_letter_code
_entity_poly.pdbx_strand_id
1 'polypeptide(L)'
;MGVQTRVSSLFDVLQFAAKDLIIFCRASGCLSPVRDLVASIPPNCLIKYHGSAHILSKEVAALHDECVETNNAATQAADDDMARYFLDL
;
A
#
# COMPACT_ATOMS: atom_id res chain seq x y z
N MET A 1 0.25 8.23 -19.02
CA MET A 1 -1.20 7.96 -18.95
C MET A 1 -1.50 7.40 -17.56
N GLY A 2 -2.40 8.02 -16.80
CA GLY A 2 -2.76 7.54 -15.46
C GLY A 2 -3.89 6.52 -15.54
N VAL A 3 -3.76 5.37 -14.88
CA VAL A 3 -4.87 4.44 -14.68
C VAL A 3 -5.78 5.04 -13.62
N GLN A 4 -7.02 5.39 -13.98
CA GLN A 4 -8.03 5.77 -13.00
C GLN A 4 -8.70 4.51 -12.46
N THR A 5 -8.23 4.03 -11.32
CA THR A 5 -8.95 3.04 -10.52
C THR A 5 -10.04 3.78 -9.75
N ARG A 6 -11.30 3.34 -9.86
CA ARG A 6 -12.39 3.95 -9.07
C ARG A 6 -12.24 3.51 -7.62
N VAL A 7 -11.69 4.40 -6.80
CA VAL A 7 -11.55 4.20 -5.36
C VAL A 7 -12.55 5.14 -4.69
N SER A 8 -13.54 4.57 -4.02
CA SER A 8 -14.52 5.32 -3.23
C SER A 8 -14.09 5.49 -1.78
N SER A 9 -13.20 4.62 -1.29
CA SER A 9 -12.69 4.64 0.08
C SER A 9 -11.27 4.10 0.15
N LEU A 10 -10.51 4.47 1.18
CA LEU A 10 -9.18 3.89 1.41
C LEU A 10 -9.24 2.36 1.57
N PHE A 11 -10.35 1.82 2.05
CA PHE A 11 -10.55 0.38 2.23
C PHE A 11 -10.66 -0.37 0.90
N ASP A 12 -11.07 0.30 -0.17
CA ASP A 12 -11.17 -0.33 -1.49
C ASP A 12 -9.78 -0.72 -2.02
N VAL A 13 -8.73 -0.06 -1.51
CA VAL A 13 -7.32 -0.36 -1.84
C VAL A 13 -6.92 -1.75 -1.35
N LEU A 14 -7.47 -2.21 -0.21
CA LEU A 14 -7.23 -3.57 0.31
C LEU A 14 -7.78 -4.67 -0.63
N GLN A 15 -8.61 -4.30 -1.60
CA GLN A 15 -9.16 -5.22 -2.59
C GLN A 15 -8.49 -5.08 -3.97
N PHE A 16 -7.42 -4.28 -4.07
CA PHE A 16 -6.72 -4.10 -5.34
C PHE A 16 -6.04 -5.39 -5.79
N ALA A 17 -5.98 -5.57 -7.11
CA ALA A 17 -5.05 -6.53 -7.68
C ALA A 17 -3.61 -6.06 -7.38
N ALA A 18 -2.67 -7.00 -7.23
CA ALA A 18 -1.28 -6.72 -6.88
C ALA A 18 -0.64 -5.61 -7.74
N LYS A 19 -0.93 -5.58 -9.05
CA LYS A 19 -0.43 -4.53 -9.95
C LYS A 19 -0.89 -3.12 -9.57
N ASP A 20 -2.15 -2.98 -9.16
CA ASP A 20 -2.77 -1.68 -8.85
C ASP A 20 -2.36 -1.24 -7.44
N LEU A 21 -2.16 -2.21 -6.55
CA LEU A 21 -1.58 -1.98 -5.23
C LEU A 21 -0.14 -1.46 -5.32
N ILE A 22 0.71 -2.04 -6.18
CA ILE A 22 2.07 -1.53 -6.42
C ILE A 22 2.04 -0.07 -6.88
N ILE A 23 1.14 0.27 -7.80
CA ILE A 23 0.98 1.65 -8.30
C ILE A 23 0.58 2.58 -7.15
N PHE A 24 -0.37 2.16 -6.32
CA PHE A 24 -0.80 2.92 -5.13
C PHE A 24 0.36 3.13 -4.14
N CYS A 25 1.10 2.07 -3.79
CA CYS A 25 2.17 2.12 -2.81
C CYS A 25 3.39 2.94 -3.27
N ARG A 26 3.60 3.08 -4.58
CA ARG A 26 4.65 3.94 -5.14
C ARG A 26 4.24 5.39 -5.33
N ALA A 27 2.94 5.68 -5.33
CA ALA A 27 2.44 7.03 -5.41
C ALA A 27 2.61 7.72 -4.04
N SER A 28 3.59 8.63 -3.93
CA SER A 28 3.87 9.36 -2.68
C SER A 28 2.65 10.13 -2.14
N GLY A 29 1.81 10.66 -3.03
CA GLY A 29 0.54 11.32 -2.66
C GLY A 29 -0.52 10.37 -2.10
N CYS A 30 -0.39 9.06 -2.32
CA CYS A 30 -1.27 8.03 -1.77
C CYS A 30 -0.70 7.43 -0.48
N LEU A 31 0.60 7.10 -0.46
CA LEU A 31 1.23 6.45 0.69
C LEU A 31 1.47 7.40 1.88
N SER A 32 1.79 8.68 1.63
CA SER A 32 2.07 9.62 2.72
C SER A 32 0.88 9.80 3.69
N PRO A 33 -0.36 10.02 3.20
CA PRO A 33 -1.53 10.06 4.07
C PRO A 33 -1.75 8.76 4.87
N VAL A 34 -1.46 7.59 4.29
CA VAL A 34 -1.60 6.30 4.97
C VAL A 34 -0.61 6.19 6.13
N ARG A 35 0.66 6.56 5.91
CA ARG A 35 1.70 6.58 6.95
C ARG A 35 1.31 7.52 8.10
N ASP A 36 0.84 8.72 7.79
CA ASP A 36 0.45 9.70 8.79
C ASP A 36 -0.79 9.22 9.58
N LEU A 37 -1.69 8.49 8.93
CA LEU A 37 -2.85 7.87 9.59
C LEU A 37 -2.45 6.72 10.51
N VAL A 38 -1.54 5.83 10.11
CA VAL A 38 -0.98 4.78 10.99
C VAL A 38 -0.40 5.39 12.27
N ALA A 39 0.33 6.49 12.15
CA ALA A 39 0.99 7.13 13.30
C ALA A 39 0.02 7.84 14.26
N SER A 40 -1.16 8.23 13.79
CA SER A 40 -2.12 9.05 14.56
C SER A 40 -3.36 8.28 15.03
N ILE A 41 -3.67 7.14 14.42
CA ILE A 41 -4.89 6.40 14.73
C ILE A 41 -4.80 5.73 16.12
N PRO A 42 -5.81 5.87 16.98
CA PRO A 42 -5.83 5.17 18.26
C PRO A 42 -5.90 3.65 18.07
N PRO A 43 -5.30 2.86 19.00
CA PRO A 43 -5.37 1.41 18.93
C PRO A 43 -6.83 0.93 19.07
N ASN A 44 -7.17 -0.13 18.34
CA ASN A 44 -8.52 -0.72 18.31
C ASN A 44 -9.63 0.27 17.94
N CYS A 45 -9.36 1.16 16.99
CA CYS A 45 -10.37 2.07 16.45
C CYS A 45 -11.46 1.28 15.72
N LEU A 46 -12.53 0.94 16.43
CA LEU A 46 -13.68 0.23 15.90
C LEU A 46 -14.66 1.23 15.29
N ILE A 47 -14.90 1.10 13.99
CA ILE A 47 -15.87 1.93 13.27
C ILE A 47 -16.94 1.06 12.62
N LYS A 48 -18.08 1.67 12.32
CA LYS A 48 -19.09 1.04 11.45
C LYS A 48 -19.09 1.76 10.11
N TYR A 49 -18.71 1.06 9.05
CA TYR A 49 -18.62 1.59 7.69
C TYR A 49 -19.46 0.71 6.76
N HIS A 50 -20.34 1.31 5.96
CA HIS A 50 -21.32 0.61 5.09
C HIS A 50 -22.09 -0.54 5.77
N GLY A 51 -22.42 -0.40 7.06
CA GLY A 51 -23.17 -1.40 7.81
C GLY A 51 -22.31 -2.51 8.44
N SER A 52 -21.04 -2.62 8.07
CA SER A 52 -20.08 -3.58 8.61
C SER A 52 -19.22 -2.96 9.71
N ALA A 53 -18.80 -3.77 10.68
CA ALA A 53 -17.85 -3.35 11.70
C ALA A 53 -16.41 -3.55 11.18
N HIS A 54 -15.59 -2.53 11.35
CA HIS A 54 -14.21 -2.47 10.87
C HIS A 54 -13.29 -2.07 12.01
N ILE A 55 -12.09 -2.66 12.03
CA ILE A 55 -11.04 -2.25 12.96
C ILE A 55 -10.07 -1.39 12.17
N LEU A 56 -10.38 -0.10 12.09
CA LEU A 56 -9.68 0.87 11.25
C LEU A 56 -8.18 0.87 11.50
N SER A 57 -7.77 0.81 12.77
CA SER A 57 -6.36 0.78 13.16
C SER A 57 -5.62 -0.44 12.60
N LYS A 58 -6.29 -1.59 12.50
CA LYS A 58 -5.69 -2.81 11.94
C LYS A 58 -5.65 -2.76 10.42
N GLU A 59 -6.72 -2.30 9.80
CA GLU A 59 -6.84 -2.24 8.34
C GLU A 59 -5.84 -1.24 7.74
N VAL A 60 -5.68 -0.07 8.35
CA VAL A 60 -4.71 0.95 7.90
C VAL A 60 -3.27 0.48 8.13
N ALA A 61 -2.98 -0.20 9.26
CA ALA A 61 -1.67 -0.78 9.51
C ALA A 61 -1.33 -1.89 8.49
N ALA A 62 -2.29 -2.77 8.19
CA ALA A 62 -2.11 -3.81 7.19
C ALA A 62 -1.79 -3.23 5.80
N LEU A 63 -2.53 -2.19 5.37
CA LEU A 63 -2.26 -1.51 4.10
C LEU A 63 -0.85 -0.87 4.07
N HIS A 64 -0.45 -0.23 5.16
CA HIS A 64 0.89 0.36 5.27
C HIS A 64 1.99 -0.71 5.16
N ASP A 65 1.85 -1.80 5.91
CA ASP A 65 2.85 -2.86 5.96
C ASP A 65 2.98 -3.57 4.61
N GLU A 66 1.85 -3.83 3.95
CA GLU A 66 1.82 -4.40 2.60
C GLU A 66 2.50 -3.49 1.57
N CYS A 67 2.32 -2.16 1.70
CA CYS A 67 3.04 -1.21 0.86
C CYS A 67 4.55 -1.17 1.13
N VAL A 68 4.98 -1.29 2.39
CA VAL A 68 6.41 -1.38 2.74
C VAL A 68 7.02 -2.65 2.15
N GLU A 69 6.37 -3.80 2.32
CA GLU A 69 6.84 -5.08 1.78
C GLU A 69 6.92 -5.04 0.25
N THR A 70 5.87 -4.55 -0.41
CA THR A 70 5.81 -4.43 -1.86
C THR A 70 6.91 -3.54 -2.42
N ASN A 71 7.16 -2.39 -1.79
CA ASN A 71 8.22 -1.47 -2.21
C ASN A 71 9.62 -2.06 -1.96
N ASN A 72 9.82 -2.80 -0.87
CA ASN A 72 11.08 -3.48 -0.58
C ASN A 72 11.37 -4.59 -1.59
N ALA A 73 10.39 -5.46 -1.87
CA ALA A 73 10.52 -6.53 -2.86
C ALA A 73 10.81 -5.97 -4.27
N ALA A 74 10.14 -4.87 -4.63
CA ALA A 74 10.41 -4.15 -5.87
C ALA A 74 11.84 -3.60 -5.95
N THR A 75 12.35 -3.04 -4.86
CA THR A 75 13.71 -2.49 -4.80
C THR A 75 14.74 -3.61 -4.93
N GLN A 76 14.55 -4.71 -4.19
CA GLN A 76 15.41 -5.89 -4.29
C GLN A 76 15.42 -6.49 -5.70
N ALA A 77 14.26 -6.58 -6.35
CA ALA A 77 14.20 -7.08 -7.73
C ALA A 77 14.95 -6.19 -8.73
N ALA A 78 14.94 -4.87 -8.53
CA ALA A 78 15.70 -3.93 -9.36
C ALA A 78 17.21 -4.04 -9.12
N ASP A 79 17.62 -4.21 -7.85
CA ASP A 79 19.02 -4.42 -7.49
C ASP A 79 19.58 -5.74 -8.05
N ASP A 80 18.79 -6.82 -7.97
CA ASP A 80 19.15 -8.13 -8.54
C ASP A 80 19.27 -8.08 -10.07
N ASP A 81 18.39 -7.33 -10.76
CA ASP A 81 18.44 -7.15 -12.21
C ASP A 81 19.70 -6.37 -12.63
N MET A 82 20.02 -5.29 -11.91
CA MET A 82 21.26 -4.54 -12.10
C MET A 82 22.49 -5.42 -11.85
N ALA A 83 22.50 -6.22 -10.78
CA ALA A 83 23.60 -7.12 -10.46
C ALA A 83 23.84 -8.16 -11.56
N ARG A 84 22.77 -8.74 -12.14
CA ARG A 84 22.88 -9.64 -13.30
C ARG A 84 23.47 -8.92 -14.52
N TYR A 85 22.99 -7.71 -14.82
CA TYR A 85 23.53 -6.92 -15.93
C TYR A 85 25.03 -6.64 -15.81
N PHE A 86 25.53 -6.40 -14.59
CA PHE A 86 26.95 -6.19 -14.34
C PHE A 86 27.81 -7.47 -14.36
N LEU A 87 27.23 -8.63 -14.12
CA LEU A 87 27.92 -9.93 -14.15
C LEU A 87 27.94 -10.56 -15.56
N ASP A 88 27.08 -10.10 -16.47
CA ASP A 88 27.03 -10.51 -17.89
C ASP A 88 27.96 -9.67 -18.80
N LEU A 89 28.86 -8.85 -18.22
CA LEU A 89 29.90 -8.02 -18.86
C LEU A 89 31.30 -8.50 -18.49
#